data_AF-A0A221VXU0-F1
#
_entry.id   AF-A0A221VXU0-F1
#
_cell.length_a   1.000
_cell.length_b   1.000
_cell.length_c   1.000
_cell.angle_alpha   90.00
_cell.angle_beta   90.00
_cell.angle_gamma   90.00
#
_symmetry.space_group_name_H-M   'P 1'
#
loop_
_entity.id
_entity.type
_entity.pdbx_description
1 polymer ?
#
loop_
_entity_poly.entity_id
_entity_poly.type
_entity_poly.pdbx_seq_one_letter_code
_entity_poly.pdbx_strand_id
1 'polypeptide(L)' 'MTLRSLRTGAWRTSSRSQNTGTCVEIGRAPGLVGIRDTKNRDGGTLHVDTNTFNAFVTAVKADRLH' A
#
# COMPACT_ATOMS: atom_id res chain seq x y z
N MET A 1 27.11 3.01 -1.31
CA MET A 1 25.80 2.50 -1.78
C MET A 1 24.74 3.44 -1.22
N THR A 2 24.28 4.40 -2.02
CA THR A 2 23.40 5.48 -1.55
C THR A 2 22.02 4.93 -1.18
N LEU A 3 21.55 5.18 0.04
CA LEU A 3 20.15 5.03 0.43
C LEU A 3 19.34 5.98 -0.45
N ARG A 4 18.90 5.48 -1.60
CA ARG A 4 17.92 6.16 -2.43
C ARG A 4 16.68 6.24 -1.55
N SER A 5 16.39 7.43 -1.03
CA SER A 5 15.15 7.69 -0.29
C SER A 5 14.00 7.30 -1.20
N LEU A 6 13.46 6.10 -1.00
CA LEU A 6 12.36 5.54 -1.76
C LEU A 6 11.09 6.25 -1.29
N ARG A 7 10.92 7.51 -1.70
CA ARG A 7 9.75 8.29 -1.36
C ARG A 7 8.60 7.84 -2.24
N THR A 8 7.72 7.00 -1.70
CA THR A 8 6.41 6.74 -2.30
C THR A 8 5.61 8.04 -2.30
N GLY A 9 5.13 8.45 -3.48
CA GLY A 9 4.33 9.64 -3.67
C GLY A 9 2.91 9.30 -4.16
N ALA A 10 2.12 10.33 -4.45
CA ALA A 10 0.76 10.19 -5.00
C ALA A 10 -0.13 9.23 -4.20
N TRP A 11 -0.20 9.45 -2.89
CA TRP A 11 -1.03 8.67 -1.98
C TRP A 11 -2.49 8.73 -2.40
N ARG A 12 -3.12 7.56 -2.53
CA ARG A 12 -4.54 7.41 -2.79
C ARG A 12 -5.20 6.64 -1.65
N THR A 13 -6.17 7.27 -1.01
CA THR A 13 -7.04 6.63 -0.02
C THR A 13 -8.08 5.76 -0.70
N SER A 14 -8.35 4.57 -0.14
CA SER A 14 -9.41 3.70 -0.63
C SER A 14 -10.78 4.39 -0.57
N SER A 15 -11.59 4.29 -1.62
CA SER A 15 -12.97 4.79 -1.64
C SER A 15 -13.94 3.95 -0.80
N ARG A 16 -13.52 2.74 -0.40
CA ARG A 16 -14.27 1.85 0.51
C ARG A 16 -14.12 2.23 1.99
N SER A 17 -13.47 3.36 2.25
CA SER A 17 -13.21 3.94 3.57
C SER A 17 -14.39 4.74 4.15
N GLN A 18 -15.47 4.93 3.40
CA GLN A 18 -16.61 5.72 3.86
C GLN A 18 -17.32 5.01 5.03
N ASN A 19 -17.40 5.71 6.16
CA ASN A 19 -18.16 5.35 7.37
C ASN A 19 -17.75 4.09 8.16
N THR A 20 -16.73 3.33 7.73
CA THR A 20 -16.31 2.08 8.40
C THR A 20 -14.95 2.16 9.09
N GLY A 21 -14.15 3.19 8.79
CA GLY A 21 -12.92 3.43 9.51
C GLY A 21 -11.81 2.39 9.28
N THR A 22 -11.87 1.59 8.22
CA THR A 22 -10.81 0.66 7.82
C THR A 22 -10.09 1.22 6.60
N CYS A 23 -9.44 2.36 6.79
CA CYS A 23 -9.00 3.23 5.71
C CYS A 23 -7.54 2.95 5.35
N VAL A 24 -7.27 2.29 4.22
CA VAL A 24 -5.90 2.07 3.71
C VAL A 24 -5.55 3.13 2.66
N GLU A 25 -4.29 3.57 2.68
CA GLU A 25 -3.69 4.39 1.64
C GLU A 25 -2.60 3.63 0.88
N ILE A 26 -2.57 3.87 -0.43
CA ILE A 26 -1.56 3.30 -1.34
C ILE A 26 -0.77 4.42 -1.98
N GLY A 27 0.55 4.39 -1.83
CA GLY A 27 1.51 5.29 -2.45
C GLY A 27 2.26 4.57 -3.54
N ARG A 28 2.57 5.25 -4.65
CA ARG A 28 3.28 4.67 -5.79
C ARG A 28 4.59 5.40 -6.04
N ALA A 29 5.62 4.63 -6.37
CA ALA A 29 6.89 5.11 -6.90
C ALA A 29 7.39 4.11 -7.96
N PRO A 30 8.37 4.48 -8.80
CA PRO A 30 8.95 3.54 -9.76
C PRO A 30 9.48 2.28 -9.07
N GLY A 31 8.84 1.14 -9.36
CA GLY A 31 9.17 -0.18 -8.81
C GLY A 31 8.75 -0.43 -7.36
N LEU A 32 8.00 0.48 -6.72
CA LEU A 32 7.66 0.38 -5.30
C LEU A 32 6.22 0.82 -5.01
N VAL A 33 5.59 0.09 -4.10
CA VAL A 33 4.28 0.42 -3.55
C VAL A 33 4.40 0.56 -2.04
N GLY A 34 3.91 1.69 -1.52
CA GLY A 34 3.77 1.95 -0.09
C GLY A 34 2.33 1.67 0.34
N ILE A 35 2.16 0.97 1.46
CA ILE A 35 0.87 0.63 2.04
C ILE A 35 0.89 1.09 3.49
N ARG A 36 -0.10 1.91 3.88
CA ARG A 36 -0.20 2.38 5.27
C ARG A 36 -1.64 2.52 5.72
N ASP A 37 -1.83 2.42 7.03
CA ASP A 37 -3.10 2.71 7.69
C ASP A 37 -3.32 4.23 7.74
N THR A 38 -4.53 4.65 7.39
CA THR A 38 -4.99 6.05 7.51
C THR A 38 -5.23 6.52 8.91
N LYS A 39 -5.54 5.60 9.81
CA LYS A 39 -5.73 5.95 11.20
C LYS A 39 -4.44 5.97 12.01
N ASN A 40 -3.41 5.27 11.54
CA ASN A 40 -2.14 5.17 12.24
C ASN A 40 -0.97 5.42 11.28
N ARG A 41 -0.78 6.69 10.90
CA ARG A 41 0.32 7.11 10.03
C ARG A 41 1.69 6.89 10.68
N ASP A 42 1.76 7.04 11.99
CA ASP A 42 3.00 6.90 12.77
C ASP A 42 3.39 5.44 12.99
N GLY A 43 2.45 4.51 12.81
CA GLY A 43 2.70 3.06 12.83
C GLY A 43 3.58 2.55 11.69
N GLY A 44 3.94 3.40 10.73
CA GLY A 44 4.88 3.10 9.65
C GLY A 44 4.21 2.81 8.30
N THR A 45 5.03 2.40 7.34
CA THR A 45 4.60 2.11 5.97
C THR A 45 5.24 0.81 5.50
N LEU A 46 4.42 -0.15 5.07
CA LEU A 46 4.90 -1.35 4.40
C LEU A 46 5.28 -1.00 2.97
N HIS A 47 6.51 -1.33 2.58
CA HIS A 47 7.01 -1.14 1.23
C HIS A 47 7.22 -2.49 0.56
N VAL A 48 6.62 -2.67 -0.61
CA VAL A 48 6.76 -3.87 -1.43
C VAL A 48 7.04 -3.46 -2.87
N ASP A 49 7.64 -4.34 -3.66
CA ASP A 49 7.77 -4.11 -5.09
C ASP A 49 6.39 -4.14 -5.78
N THR A 50 6.30 -3.47 -6.94
CA THR A 50 5.04 -3.37 -7.69
C THR A 50 4.50 -4.73 -8.13
N ASN A 51 5.36 -5.70 -8.45
CA ASN A 51 4.92 -7.00 -8.93
C ASN A 51 4.32 -7.84 -7.80
N THR A 52 4.96 -7.85 -6.63
CA THR A 52 4.44 -8.47 -5.41
C THR A 52 3.12 -7.86 -5.01
N PHE A 53 2.97 -6.53 -5.08
CA PHE A 53 1.67 -5.89 -4.80
C PHE A 53 0.57 -6.36 -5.75
N ASN A 54 0.86 -6.44 -7.06
CA ASN A 54 -0.11 -6.92 -8.05
C ASN A 54 -0.48 -8.39 -7.84
N ALA A 55 0.50 -9.23 -7.52
CA ALA A 55 0.29 -10.64 -7.20
C ALA A 55 -0.59 -10.81 -5.95
N PHE A 56 -0.30 -10.03 -4.90
CA PHE A 56 -1.11 -9.98 -3.68
C PHE A 56 -2.57 -9.61 -3.99
N VAL A 57 -2.82 -8.51 -4.69
CA VAL A 57 -4.18 -8.09 -5.05
C VAL A 57 -4.90 -9.15 -5.89
N THR A 58 -4.17 -9.83 -6.78
CA THR A 58 -4.72 -10.92 -7.59
C THR A 58 -5.10 -12.13 -6.74
N ALA A 59 -4.29 -12.47 -5.73
CA ALA A 59 -4.58 -13.55 -4.79
C ALA A 59 -5.79 -13.21 -3.90
N VAL A 60 -5.87 -11.99 -3.36
CA VAL A 60 -7.04 -11.51 -2.59
C VAL A 60 -8.33 -11.64 -3.40
N LYS A 61 -8.34 -11.13 -4.64
CA LYS A 61 -9.53 -11.17 -5.50
C LYS A 61 -9.98 -12.57 -5.87
N ALA A 62 -9.04 -13.52 -5.89
CA ALA A 62 -9.29 -14.91 -6.18
C ALA A 62 -9.57 -15.75 -4.92
N ASP A 63 -9.64 -15.12 -3.74
CA ASP A 63 -9.81 -15.78 -2.44
C ASP A 63 -8.76 -16.89 -2.17
N ARG A 64 -7.49 -16.59 -2.49
CA ARG A 64 -6.37 -17.54 -2.39
C ARG A 64 -5.40 -17.25 -1.23
N LEU A 65 -5.74 -16.33 -0.34
CA LEU A 65 -4.97 -16.06 0.87
C LEU A 65 -5.65 -16.79 2.04
N HIS A 66 -4.96 -17.77 2.61
CA HIS A 66 -5.38 -18.56 3.76
C HIS A 66 -4.40 -18.38 4.92
#